data_AF-A0A117V2Y8-F1
#
_entry.id   AF-A0A117V2Y8-F1
#
_cell.length_a   1.000
_cell.length_b   1.000
_cell.length_c   1.000
_cell.angle_alpha   90.00
_cell.angle_beta   90.00
_cell.angle_gamma   90.00
#
_symmetry.space_group_name_H-M   'P 1'
#
loop_
_entity.id
_entity.type
_entity.pdbx_description
1 polymer ?
#
loop_
_entity_poly.entity_id
_entity_poly.type
_entity_poly.pdbx_seq_one_letter_code
_entity_poly.pdbx_strand_id
1 'polypeptide(L)'
;MESKYYRNWHLAKTNSEFLVTEFEWALIRLHEAFARWVATSSSVLIDEDIKFSEHMILHVIRMHDRPKNSVTIARMMNRDDVANIQYSLRKLEAANLIVKSREKSGKTFAYTVTEKGNQITQGYADIRSDLLLRAISTIANIDERIAEMTQTIGVLTGIYEEMARSAATFSTQY
;
A
#
# COMPACT_ATOMS: atom_id res chain seq x y z
N MET A 1 21.02 -17.46 2.09
CA MET A 1 22.09 -17.45 1.07
C MET A 1 23.37 -16.96 1.73
N GLU A 2 24.50 -17.64 1.59
CA GLU A 2 25.73 -17.26 2.32
C GLU A 2 26.36 -15.97 1.77
N SER A 3 26.87 -15.10 2.64
CA SER A 3 27.51 -13.81 2.28
C SER A 3 28.60 -13.92 1.20
N LYS A 4 29.25 -15.09 1.08
CA LYS A 4 30.30 -15.35 0.08
C LYS A 4 29.83 -15.21 -1.38
N TYR A 5 28.53 -15.36 -1.68
CA TYR A 5 27.99 -15.26 -3.04
C TYR A 5 27.80 -13.80 -3.53
N TYR A 6 27.94 -12.81 -2.64
CA TYR A 6 27.72 -11.39 -2.94
C TYR A 6 28.98 -10.54 -2.82
N ARG A 7 30.17 -11.15 -2.87
CA ARG A 7 31.44 -10.44 -2.91
C ARG A 7 31.40 -9.42 -4.05
N ASN A 8 31.55 -8.14 -3.72
CA ASN A 8 31.50 -6.93 -4.59
C ASN A 8 30.16 -6.20 -4.72
N TRP A 9 29.13 -6.53 -3.93
CA TRP A 9 27.95 -5.65 -3.88
C TRP A 9 28.24 -4.40 -3.05
N HIS A 10 28.14 -3.22 -3.68
CA HIS A 10 28.44 -1.93 -3.04
C HIS A 10 27.59 -1.60 -1.80
N LEU A 11 26.41 -2.24 -1.63
CA LEU A 11 25.51 -2.09 -0.48
C LEU A 11 25.68 -3.16 0.61
N ALA A 12 26.59 -4.13 0.45
CA ALA A 12 26.72 -5.28 1.34
C ALA A 12 28.17 -5.53 1.77
N LYS A 13 28.84 -4.50 2.33
CA LYS A 13 30.24 -4.58 2.77
C LYS A 13 30.37 -5.30 4.12
N THR A 14 29.32 -5.27 4.94
CA THR A 14 29.23 -5.99 6.22
C THR A 14 28.07 -7.00 6.22
N ASN A 15 28.06 -7.94 7.16
CA ASN A 15 26.94 -8.88 7.28
C ASN A 15 25.61 -8.17 7.61
N SER A 16 25.64 -7.11 8.42
CA SER A 16 24.44 -6.32 8.73
C SER A 16 23.92 -5.59 7.50
N GLU A 17 24.81 -4.93 6.74
CA GLU A 17 24.48 -4.28 5.48
C GLU A 17 23.87 -5.26 4.46
N PHE A 18 24.44 -6.47 4.38
CA PHE A 18 23.90 -7.54 3.55
C PHE A 18 22.46 -7.91 3.92
N LEU A 19 22.18 -8.14 5.20
CA LEU A 19 20.84 -8.52 5.66
C LEU A 19 19.80 -7.43 5.39
N VAL A 20 20.16 -6.17 5.62
CA VAL A 20 19.28 -5.02 5.33
C VAL A 20 19.04 -4.88 3.84
N THR A 21 20.10 -5.00 3.03
CA THR A 21 19.97 -4.93 1.57
C THR A 21 19.05 -6.03 1.05
N GLU A 22 19.25 -7.29 1.46
CA GLU A 22 18.37 -8.40 1.07
C GLU A 22 16.91 -8.16 1.47
N PHE A 23 16.67 -7.59 2.65
CA PHE A 23 15.33 -7.19 3.10
C PHE A 23 14.73 -6.11 2.17
N GLU A 24 15.47 -5.07 1.82
CA GLU A 24 15.00 -3.99 0.93
C GLU A 24 14.65 -4.53 -0.46
N TRP A 25 15.45 -5.44 -1.00
CA TRP A 25 15.12 -6.10 -2.27
C TRP A 25 13.93 -7.03 -2.17
N ALA A 26 13.77 -7.72 -1.04
CA ALA A 26 12.57 -8.52 -0.78
C ALA A 26 11.32 -7.61 -0.72
N LEU A 27 11.42 -6.45 -0.09
CA LEU A 27 10.34 -5.45 -0.01
C LEU A 27 9.93 -4.95 -1.40
N ILE A 28 10.88 -4.60 -2.26
CA ILE A 28 10.62 -4.18 -3.65
C ILE A 28 9.89 -5.29 -4.42
N ARG A 29 10.41 -6.52 -4.39
CA ARG A 29 9.81 -7.66 -5.10
C ARG A 29 8.42 -7.99 -4.57
N LEU A 30 8.24 -7.93 -3.25
CA LEU A 30 6.96 -8.17 -2.60
C LEU A 30 5.94 -7.10 -2.99
N HIS A 31 6.33 -5.83 -2.99
CA HIS A 31 5.48 -4.73 -3.44
C HIS A 31 5.00 -4.95 -4.88
N GLU A 32 5.92 -5.26 -5.79
CA GLU A 32 5.60 -5.51 -7.20
C GLU A 32 4.69 -6.72 -7.39
N ALA A 33 4.92 -7.81 -6.65
CA ALA A 33 4.05 -8.98 -6.67
C ALA A 33 2.65 -8.66 -6.11
N PHE A 34 2.59 -7.91 -5.02
CA PHE A 34 1.34 -7.48 -4.40
C PHE A 34 0.54 -6.54 -5.31
N ALA A 35 1.19 -5.56 -5.94
CA ALA A 35 0.56 -4.64 -6.87
C ALA A 35 -0.07 -5.38 -8.06
N ARG A 36 0.65 -6.37 -8.63
CA ARG A 36 0.09 -7.24 -9.68
C ARG A 36 -1.09 -8.06 -9.17
N TRP A 37 -0.99 -8.69 -8.01
CA TRP A 37 -2.09 -9.45 -7.40
C TRP A 37 -3.37 -8.60 -7.29
N VAL A 38 -3.25 -7.38 -6.76
CA VAL A 38 -4.37 -6.46 -6.59
C VAL A 38 -4.94 -6.04 -7.95
N ALA A 39 -4.09 -5.66 -8.90
CA ALA A 39 -4.54 -5.25 -10.23
C ALA A 39 -5.27 -6.40 -10.97
N THR A 40 -4.72 -7.61 -10.94
CA THR A 40 -5.34 -8.80 -11.54
C THR A 40 -6.68 -9.12 -10.88
N SER A 41 -6.75 -9.11 -9.55
CA SER A 41 -8.00 -9.35 -8.82
C SER A 41 -9.04 -8.26 -9.07
N SER A 42 -8.61 -7.00 -9.25
CA SER A 42 -9.51 -5.91 -9.61
C SER A 42 -10.07 -6.11 -11.02
N SER A 43 -9.24 -6.51 -11.98
CA SER A 43 -9.64 -6.62 -13.40
C SER A 43 -10.72 -7.68 -13.67
N VAL A 44 -10.88 -8.66 -12.77
CA VAL A 44 -11.98 -9.65 -12.88
C VAL A 44 -13.29 -9.17 -12.27
N LEU A 45 -13.27 -8.05 -11.54
CA LEU A 45 -14.44 -7.50 -10.85
C LEU A 45 -15.02 -6.29 -11.59
N ILE A 46 -14.20 -5.56 -12.33
CA ILE A 46 -14.56 -4.30 -12.95
C ILE A 46 -13.88 -4.13 -14.31
N ASP A 47 -14.67 -3.75 -15.33
CA ASP A 47 -14.17 -3.55 -16.70
C ASP A 47 -13.40 -2.21 -16.88
N GLU A 48 -13.39 -1.37 -15.84
CA GLU A 48 -12.64 -0.12 -15.84
C GLU A 48 -11.16 -0.36 -15.49
N ASP A 49 -10.25 0.40 -16.12
CA ASP A 49 -8.81 0.30 -15.87
C ASP A 49 -8.41 0.89 -14.50
N ILE A 50 -8.75 0.19 -13.43
CA ILE A 50 -8.42 0.55 -12.04
C ILE A 50 -7.02 0.00 -11.72
N LYS A 51 -6.05 0.90 -11.50
CA LYS A 51 -4.70 0.49 -11.09
C LYS A 51 -4.63 0.25 -9.58
N PHE A 52 -3.48 -0.27 -9.15
CA PHE A 52 -3.18 -0.54 -7.75
C PHE A 52 -3.51 0.65 -6.82
N SER A 53 -3.07 1.86 -7.18
CA SER A 53 -3.29 3.07 -6.37
C SER A 53 -4.78 3.35 -6.16
N GLU A 54 -5.58 3.36 -7.22
CA GLU A 54 -7.02 3.58 -7.16
C GLU A 54 -7.72 2.49 -6.36
N HIS A 55 -7.36 1.22 -6.55
CA HIS A 55 -7.95 0.10 -5.80
C HIS A 55 -7.64 0.19 -4.30
N MET A 56 -6.40 0.52 -3.93
CA MET A 56 -6.02 0.72 -2.53
C MET A 56 -6.74 1.93 -1.91
N ILE A 57 -6.87 3.04 -2.63
CA ILE A 57 -7.64 4.20 -2.18
C ILE A 57 -9.11 3.84 -1.94
N LEU A 58 -9.71 3.02 -2.81
CA LEU A 58 -11.08 2.56 -2.64
C LEU A 58 -11.26 1.76 -1.33
N HIS A 59 -10.34 0.83 -1.03
CA HIS A 59 -10.35 0.09 0.25
C HIS A 59 -10.13 1.01 1.46
N VAL A 60 -9.25 2.01 1.36
CA VAL A 60 -9.05 3.00 2.42
C VAL A 60 -10.33 3.81 2.65
N ILE A 61 -11.03 4.22 1.59
CA ILE A 61 -12.32 4.91 1.71
C ILE A 61 -13.35 4.00 2.40
N ARG A 62 -13.43 2.71 2.04
CA ARG A 62 -14.34 1.74 2.68
C ARG A 62 -14.03 1.48 4.15
N MET A 63 -12.76 1.56 4.55
CA MET A 63 -12.32 1.17 5.89
C MET A 63 -13.13 1.84 7.02
N HIS A 64 -13.75 1.06 7.90
CA HIS A 64 -14.61 1.54 9.01
C HIS A 64 -15.85 2.35 8.57
N ASP A 65 -16.26 2.30 7.30
CA ASP A 65 -17.51 2.86 6.76
C ASP A 65 -17.78 4.33 7.14
N ARG A 66 -16.71 5.11 7.31
CA ARG A 66 -16.76 6.54 7.59
C ARG A 66 -16.22 7.37 6.42
N PRO A 67 -16.81 8.55 6.13
CA PRO A 67 -16.28 9.46 5.12
C PRO A 67 -14.83 9.84 5.39
N LYS A 68 -13.99 9.91 4.35
CA LYS A 68 -12.59 10.32 4.45
C LYS A 68 -12.26 11.39 3.42
N ASN A 69 -11.53 12.42 3.84
CA ASN A 69 -10.99 13.40 2.91
C ASN A 69 -9.63 12.95 2.36
N SER A 70 -9.14 13.63 1.32
CA SER A 70 -7.88 13.27 0.65
C SER A 70 -6.66 13.31 1.56
N VAL A 71 -6.64 14.21 2.56
CA VAL A 71 -5.52 14.34 3.51
C VAL A 71 -5.49 13.15 4.46
N THR A 72 -6.66 12.71 4.95
CA THR A 72 -6.79 11.49 5.74
C THR A 72 -6.36 10.26 4.94
N ILE A 73 -6.78 10.15 3.68
CA ILE A 73 -6.38 9.04 2.80
C ILE A 73 -4.85 9.02 2.61
N ALA A 74 -4.24 10.18 2.30
CA ALA A 74 -2.80 10.32 2.13
C ALA A 74 -2.02 9.86 3.36
N ARG A 75 -2.43 10.32 4.54
CA ARG A 75 -1.82 9.92 5.83
C ARG A 75 -1.97 8.43 6.11
N MET A 76 -3.14 7.85 5.86
CA MET A 76 -3.37 6.42 6.08
C MET A 76 -2.54 5.52 5.16
N MET A 77 -2.18 6.01 3.97
CA MET A 77 -1.36 5.29 3.00
C MET A 77 0.14 5.61 3.10
N ASN A 78 0.54 6.47 4.03
CA ASN A 78 1.88 7.05 4.11
C ASN A 78 2.36 7.68 2.78
N ARG A 79 1.54 8.58 2.22
CA ARG A 79 1.78 9.22 0.91
C ARG A 79 1.79 10.73 1.01
N ASP A 80 2.73 11.37 0.31
CA ASP A 80 2.85 12.83 0.23
C ASP A 80 2.30 13.42 -1.09
N ASP A 81 1.99 12.57 -2.07
CA ASP A 81 1.60 12.98 -3.43
C ASP A 81 0.09 13.25 -3.57
N VAL A 82 -0.38 14.28 -2.86
CA VAL A 82 -1.81 14.67 -2.81
C VAL A 82 -2.44 14.87 -4.20
N ALA A 83 -1.68 15.37 -5.19
CA ALA A 83 -2.18 15.56 -6.55
C ALA A 83 -2.57 14.23 -7.24
N ASN A 84 -1.76 13.17 -7.06
CA ASN A 84 -2.04 11.84 -7.61
C ASN A 84 -3.20 11.16 -6.88
N ILE A 85 -3.33 11.38 -5.57
CA ILE A 85 -4.50 10.94 -4.81
C ILE A 85 -5.77 11.62 -5.33
N GLN A 86 -5.74 12.94 -5.57
CA GLN A 86 -6.87 13.67 -6.14
C GLN A 86 -7.23 13.19 -7.56
N TYR A 87 -6.24 12.87 -8.39
CA TYR A 87 -6.47 12.26 -9.69
C TYR A 87 -7.17 10.90 -9.55
N SER A 88 -6.66 10.04 -8.66
CA SER A 88 -7.25 8.73 -8.36
C SER A 88 -8.70 8.85 -7.88
N LEU A 89 -8.98 9.82 -7.00
CA LEU A 89 -10.32 10.10 -6.49
C LEU A 89 -11.29 10.50 -7.61
N ARG A 90 -10.89 11.41 -8.52
CA ARG A 90 -11.73 11.78 -9.67
C ARG A 90 -12.02 10.59 -10.58
N LYS A 91 -11.03 9.71 -10.76
CA LYS A 91 -11.19 8.51 -11.59
C LYS A 91 -12.16 7.50 -10.94
N LEU A 92 -12.06 7.29 -9.63
CA LEU A 92 -13.00 6.45 -8.87
C LEU A 92 -14.42 7.03 -8.87
N GLU A 93 -14.55 8.36 -8.79
CA GLU A 93 -15.83 9.07 -8.88
C GLU A 93 -16.45 8.90 -10.27
N ALA A 94 -15.65 9.08 -11.34
CA ALA A 94 -16.09 8.86 -12.72
C ALA A 94 -16.52 7.39 -12.99
N ALA A 95 -15.88 6.43 -12.32
CA ALA A 95 -16.25 5.01 -12.35
C ALA A 95 -17.48 4.67 -11.48
N ASN A 96 -18.09 5.66 -10.82
CA ASN A 96 -19.20 5.51 -9.88
C ASN A 96 -18.90 4.56 -8.70
N LEU A 97 -17.64 4.48 -8.26
CA LEU A 97 -17.21 3.65 -7.14
C LEU A 97 -17.23 4.39 -5.81
N ILE A 98 -17.09 5.71 -5.87
CA ILE A 98 -17.15 6.59 -4.71
C ILE A 98 -18.05 7.78 -5.02
N VAL A 99 -18.60 8.36 -3.97
CA VAL A 99 -19.35 9.61 -4.03
C VAL A 99 -18.68 10.65 -3.15
N LYS A 100 -18.62 11.86 -3.68
CA LYS A 100 -18.07 13.02 -3.00
C LYS A 100 -19.16 13.76 -2.25
N SER A 101 -18.93 14.04 -0.97
CA SER A 101 -19.81 14.84 -0.12
C SER A 101 -19.04 16.02 0.48
N ARG A 102 -19.74 17.13 0.70
CA ARG A 102 -19.15 18.29 1.35
C ARG A 102 -19.19 18.08 2.86
N GLU A 103 -18.07 18.24 3.56
CA GLU A 103 -18.07 18.17 5.02
C GLU A 103 -18.95 19.30 5.59
N LYS A 104 -19.82 18.96 6.54
CA LYS A 104 -20.77 19.92 7.17
C LYS A 104 -20.08 21.13 7.81
N SER A 105 -18.80 21.01 8.16
CA SER A 105 -18.03 22.04 8.89
C SER A 105 -16.77 22.54 8.14
N GLY A 106 -16.54 22.13 6.89
CA GLY A 106 -15.25 22.32 6.21
C GLY A 106 -15.33 22.84 4.77
N LYS A 107 -14.21 23.42 4.30
CA LYS A 107 -13.97 23.69 2.86
C LYS A 107 -13.50 22.43 2.10
N THR A 108 -13.36 21.31 2.80
CA THR A 108 -12.84 20.03 2.31
C THR A 108 -13.97 19.08 1.92
N PHE A 109 -13.68 18.24 0.93
CA PHE A 109 -14.59 17.19 0.50
C PHE A 109 -14.19 15.86 1.13
N ALA A 110 -15.20 15.09 1.54
CA ALA A 110 -15.04 13.73 2.02
C ALA A 110 -15.69 12.75 1.04
N TYR A 111 -15.12 11.56 0.97
CA TYR A 111 -15.54 10.51 0.05
C TYR A 111 -16.09 9.32 0.84
N THR A 112 -17.15 8.74 0.31
CA THR A 112 -17.73 7.46 0.76
C THR A 112 -17.87 6.53 -0.43
N VAL A 113 -17.92 5.23 -0.18
CA VAL A 113 -18.11 4.22 -1.21
C VAL A 113 -19.57 4.22 -1.66
N THR A 114 -19.82 4.00 -2.96
CA THR A 114 -21.17 3.78 -3.50
C THR A 114 -21.58 2.32 -3.34
N GLU A 115 -22.81 1.96 -3.71
CA GLU A 115 -23.24 0.56 -3.77
C GLU A 115 -22.37 -0.26 -4.74
N LYS A 116 -22.06 0.28 -5.93
CA LYS A 116 -21.13 -0.36 -6.88
C LYS A 116 -19.75 -0.55 -6.23
N GLY A 117 -19.21 0.47 -5.56
CA GLY A 117 -17.92 0.35 -4.89
C GLY A 117 -17.90 -0.70 -3.77
N ASN A 118 -19.01 -0.85 -3.04
CA ASN A 118 -19.17 -1.90 -2.02
C ASN A 118 -19.13 -3.29 -2.66
N GLN A 119 -19.85 -3.50 -3.76
CA GLN A 119 -19.86 -4.77 -4.49
C GLN A 119 -18.46 -5.14 -4.99
N ILE A 120 -17.74 -4.20 -5.60
CA ILE A 120 -16.38 -4.42 -6.10
C ILE A 120 -15.42 -4.77 -4.96
N THR A 121 -15.42 -3.99 -3.88
CA THR A 121 -14.53 -4.26 -2.75
C THR A 121 -14.90 -5.55 -2.01
N GLN A 122 -16.18 -5.94 -2.00
CA GLN A 122 -16.63 -7.22 -1.44
C GLN A 122 -16.16 -8.39 -2.29
N GLY A 123 -16.36 -8.32 -3.61
CA GLY A 123 -15.84 -9.35 -4.52
C GLY A 123 -14.32 -9.51 -4.42
N TYR A 124 -13.58 -8.42 -4.19
CA TYR A 124 -12.15 -8.51 -3.92
C TYR A 124 -11.85 -9.25 -2.61
N ALA A 125 -12.63 -8.99 -1.55
CA ALA A 125 -12.49 -9.69 -0.28
C ALA A 125 -12.75 -11.20 -0.42
N ASP A 126 -13.74 -11.58 -1.23
CA ASP A 126 -14.10 -12.98 -1.50
C ASP A 126 -12.98 -13.69 -2.28
N ILE A 127 -12.49 -13.08 -3.38
CA ILE A 127 -11.33 -13.59 -4.15
C ILE A 127 -10.10 -13.73 -3.26
N ARG A 128 -9.83 -12.72 -2.41
CA ARG A 128 -8.71 -12.73 -1.47
C ARG A 128 -8.83 -13.86 -0.46
N SER A 129 -10.03 -14.12 0.05
CA SER A 129 -10.28 -15.23 0.97
C SER A 129 -10.00 -16.57 0.30
N ASP A 130 -10.54 -16.77 -0.89
CA ASP A 130 -10.50 -18.05 -1.59
C ASP A 130 -9.12 -18.42 -2.16
N LEU A 131 -8.37 -17.44 -2.64
CA LEU A 131 -7.07 -17.69 -3.26
C LEU A 131 -5.91 -17.38 -2.30
N LEU A 132 -5.82 -16.14 -1.83
CA LEU A 132 -4.64 -15.66 -1.11
C LEU A 132 -4.60 -16.16 0.34
N LEU A 133 -5.68 -15.98 1.10
CA LEU A 133 -5.71 -16.41 2.51
C LEU A 133 -5.63 -17.93 2.62
N ARG A 134 -6.27 -18.67 1.72
CA ARG A 134 -6.15 -20.13 1.63
C ARG A 134 -4.74 -20.60 1.32
N ALA A 135 -4.02 -19.92 0.42
CA ALA A 135 -2.63 -20.27 0.12
C ALA A 135 -1.71 -19.99 1.32
N ILE A 136 -1.89 -18.83 1.96
CA ILE A 136 -1.08 -18.38 3.10
C ILE A 136 -1.33 -19.26 4.34
N SER A 137 -2.55 -19.75 4.56
CA SER A 137 -2.88 -20.59 5.73
C SER A 137 -2.16 -21.94 5.77
N THR A 138 -1.54 -22.37 4.67
CA THR A 138 -0.70 -23.58 4.62
C THR A 138 0.66 -23.40 5.30
N ILE A 139 1.06 -22.15 5.59
CA ILE A 139 2.34 -21.84 6.23
C ILE A 139 2.21 -22.01 7.74
N ALA A 140 3.15 -22.73 8.36
CA ALA A 140 3.15 -22.97 9.80
C ALA A 140 3.32 -21.68 10.61
N ASN A 141 2.46 -21.49 11.63
CA ASN A 141 2.41 -20.32 12.52
C ASN A 141 2.30 -18.99 11.78
N ILE A 142 1.57 -18.97 10.66
CA ILE A 142 1.54 -17.81 9.77
C ILE A 142 0.96 -16.55 10.42
N ASP A 143 -0.06 -16.68 11.27
CA ASP A 143 -0.68 -15.52 11.93
C ASP A 143 0.29 -14.81 12.87
N GLU A 144 1.03 -15.57 13.69
CA GLU A 144 2.08 -15.05 14.57
C GLU A 144 3.20 -14.39 13.77
N ARG A 145 3.69 -15.07 12.71
CA ARG A 145 4.73 -14.53 11.83
C ARG A 145 4.28 -13.23 11.15
N ILE A 146 3.04 -13.16 10.67
CA ILE A 146 2.50 -11.94 10.05
C ILE A 146 2.40 -10.82 11.08
N ALA A 147 1.98 -11.09 12.31
CA ALA A 147 1.91 -10.10 13.37
C ALA A 147 3.31 -9.52 13.69
N GLU A 148 4.32 -10.37 13.87
CA GLU A 148 5.71 -9.96 14.11
C GLU A 148 6.30 -9.16 12.94
N MET A 149 6.08 -9.64 11.71
CA MET A 149 6.50 -8.92 10.50
C MET A 149 5.84 -7.55 10.39
N THR A 150 4.54 -7.45 10.69
CA THR A 150 3.78 -6.19 10.65
C THR A 150 4.36 -5.18 11.64
N GLN A 151 4.66 -5.60 12.87
CA GLN A 151 5.30 -4.74 13.87
C GLN A 151 6.69 -4.28 13.41
N THR A 152 7.50 -5.20 12.88
CA THR A 152 8.87 -4.92 12.41
C THR A 152 8.86 -3.91 11.26
N ILE A 153 7.98 -4.10 10.27
CA ILE A 153 7.82 -3.19 9.14
C ILE A 153 7.38 -1.80 9.62
N GLY A 154 6.49 -1.73 10.63
CA GLY A 154 6.06 -0.46 11.21
C GLY A 154 7.22 0.33 11.83
N VAL A 155 8.09 -0.34 12.60
CA VAL A 155 9.30 0.28 13.16
C VAL A 155 10.23 0.76 12.05
N LEU A 156 10.49 -0.08 11.04
CA LEU A 156 11.35 0.27 9.91
C LEU A 156 10.80 1.45 9.10
N THR A 157 9.48 1.53 8.92
CA THR A 157 8.83 2.65 8.23
C THR A 157 9.15 3.98 8.92
N GLY A 158 9.03 4.04 10.25
CA GLY A 158 9.41 5.24 11.02
C GLY A 158 10.90 5.59 10.91
N ILE A 159 11.78 4.57 10.91
CA ILE A 159 13.22 4.77 10.70
C ILE A 159 13.50 5.33 9.31
N TYR A 160 12.90 4.76 8.26
CA TYR A 160 13.08 5.24 6.88
C TYR A 160 12.62 6.69 6.71
N GLU A 161 11.50 7.07 7.30
CA GLU A 161 11.03 8.46 7.28
C GLU A 161 11.98 9.42 7.99
N GLU A 162 12.52 9.02 9.14
CA GLU A 162 13.50 9.82 9.87
C GLU A 162 14.81 9.96 9.09
N MET A 163 15.28 8.87 8.49
CA MET A 163 16.48 8.90 7.64
C MET A 163 16.27 9.72 6.37
N ALA A 164 15.06 9.71 5.78
CA ALA A 164 14.72 10.58 4.67
C ALA A 164 14.75 12.07 5.06
N ARG A 165 14.19 12.43 6.23
CA ARG A 165 14.29 13.80 6.77
C ARG A 165 15.73 14.21 7.02
N SER A 166 16.53 13.34 7.63
CA SER A 166 17.96 13.58 7.88
C SER A 166 18.71 13.78 6.56
N ALA A 167 18.48 12.92 5.56
CA ALA A 167 19.11 13.02 4.25
C ALA A 167 18.78 14.33 3.52
N ALA A 168 17.57 14.86 3.67
CA ALA A 168 17.18 16.14 3.08
C ALA A 168 17.95 17.35 3.65
N THR A 169 18.62 17.21 4.80
CA THR A 169 19.50 18.25 5.36
C THR A 169 20.90 18.25 4.77
N PHE A 170 21.28 17.19 4.06
CA PHE A 170 22.58 17.13 3.39
C PHE A 170 22.57 18.05 2.17
N SER A 171 23.36 19.13 2.20
CA SER A 171 23.72 19.83 0.96
C SER A 171 24.78 19.00 0.26
N THR A 172 24.45 18.34 -0.84
CA THR A 172 25.46 17.71 -1.69
C THR A 172 26.35 18.81 -2.27
N GLN A 173 27.57 18.95 -1.74
CA GLN A 173 28.69 19.61 -2.42
C GLN A 173 29.25 18.63 -3.45
N TYR A 174 28.56 18.45 -4.56
CA TYR A 174 29.10 17.88 -5.79
C TYR A 174 28.62 18.72 -6.96
#